data_AF-A0A4Y7KLI9-F1
#
_entry.id   AF-A0A4Y7KLI9-F1
#
_cell.length_a   1.000
_cell.length_b   1.000
_cell.length_c   1.000
_cell.angle_alpha   90.00
_cell.angle_beta   90.00
_cell.angle_gamma   90.00
#
_symmetry.space_group_name_H-M   'P 1'
#
loop_
_entity.id
_entity.type
_entity.pdbx_description
1 polymer ?
#
loop_
_entity_poly.entity_id
_entity_poly.type
_entity_poly.pdbx_seq_one_letter_code
_entity_poly.pdbx_strand_id
1 'polypeptide(L)'
;MESMATEDVTLEFSSVPVKVRNEADKTSMVQNSKLDESMKRQIIFQTKEEIREMHRTCYRIPLAIEEKLDEIDLLRCQWRDLADEDERYKEFIDGKKNKIVRQALRQHRDGFEFGTFQKKSDDLCSSEKELNSRMCNLYYRTRCGRNKCAEEKKLCAEIKQLEDTREKVIYKDKIYEECCNFQTEVTWPKFERPAKTFRNKINLEDMDLNKLKRARQVYGARLKYLREKVKSLNNEIRVLQATLITTTKKSKAAEKSFNNSRSLHFFLAAWPVVGIWFIALGISTMAFYLNGFNFNQSAVDSQGRVINTWDDIINRANLGLEVMHERNAHNFPLDLAAVEAPSTNG
;
A
#
# COMPACT_ATOMS: atom_id res chain seq x y z
N MET A 1 -49.42 75.44 -14.05
CA MET A 1 -48.62 76.30 -14.95
C MET A 1 -47.19 75.79 -14.82
N GLU A 2 -46.50 75.65 -15.96
CA GLU A 2 -45.17 75.03 -16.15
C GLU A 2 -45.12 73.50 -16.08
N SER A 3 -44.43 72.76 -16.95
CA SER A 3 -44.04 72.89 -18.37
C SER A 3 -43.47 71.53 -18.77
N MET A 4 -43.80 71.05 -19.96
CA MET A 4 -43.22 69.87 -20.61
C MET A 4 -41.69 69.99 -20.73
N ALA A 5 -40.98 68.88 -20.51
CA ALA A 5 -39.68 68.62 -21.13
C ALA A 5 -39.58 67.13 -21.46
N THR A 6 -39.72 66.82 -22.74
CA THR A 6 -39.38 65.55 -23.39
C THR A 6 -37.90 65.59 -23.77
N GLU A 7 -37.10 64.65 -23.29
CA GLU A 7 -35.74 64.43 -23.83
C GLU A 7 -35.75 63.17 -24.71
N ASP A 8 -35.54 63.42 -26.01
CA ASP A 8 -35.28 62.45 -27.06
C ASP A 8 -33.94 61.74 -26.82
N VAL A 9 -33.97 60.41 -26.66
CA VAL A 9 -32.77 59.57 -26.73
C VAL A 9 -32.63 59.06 -28.15
N THR A 10 -31.88 59.78 -28.98
CA THR A 10 -31.43 59.31 -30.29
C THR A 10 -30.37 58.22 -30.11
N LEU A 11 -30.75 56.96 -30.30
CA LEU A 11 -29.82 55.84 -30.48
C LEU A 11 -29.21 55.91 -31.89
N GLU A 12 -27.97 56.39 -32.00
CA GLU A 12 -27.19 56.24 -33.23
C GLU A 12 -26.84 54.76 -33.45
N PHE A 13 -27.50 54.14 -34.43
CA PHE A 13 -27.07 52.87 -35.00
C PHE A 13 -25.84 53.09 -35.88
N SER A 14 -24.65 52.80 -35.34
CA SER A 14 -23.42 52.67 -36.14
C SER A 14 -23.53 51.44 -37.04
N SER A 15 -23.77 51.65 -38.33
CA SER A 15 -23.76 50.63 -39.37
C SER A 15 -22.31 50.27 -39.75
N VAL A 16 -21.70 49.35 -39.00
CA VAL A 16 -20.43 48.73 -39.41
C VAL A 16 -20.70 47.75 -40.57
N PRO A 17 -20.01 47.85 -41.72
CA PRO A 17 -20.29 47.01 -42.89
C PRO A 17 -19.97 45.52 -42.62
N VAL A 18 -20.93 44.66 -42.95
CA VAL A 18 -20.94 43.19 -42.77
C VAL A 18 -19.69 42.48 -43.32
N LYS A 19 -19.01 43.07 -44.30
CA LYS A 19 -17.78 42.50 -44.89
C LYS A 19 -16.59 42.50 -43.92
N VAL A 20 -16.46 43.53 -43.09
CA VAL A 20 -15.39 43.64 -42.07
C VAL A 20 -15.64 42.67 -40.91
N ARG A 21 -16.90 42.41 -40.57
CA ARG A 21 -17.28 41.45 -39.53
C ARG A 21 -16.92 40.01 -39.91
N ASN A 22 -17.12 39.63 -41.18
CA ASN A 22 -16.79 38.29 -41.67
C ASN A 22 -15.27 38.04 -41.80
N GLU A 23 -14.46 39.06 -42.07
CA GLU A 23 -12.99 38.95 -42.06
C GLU A 23 -12.42 38.94 -40.62
N ALA A 24 -13.04 39.71 -39.71
CA ALA A 24 -12.74 39.67 -38.28
C ALA A 24 -13.09 38.31 -37.64
N ASP A 25 -14.21 37.69 -38.03
CA ASP A 25 -14.61 36.37 -37.53
C ASP A 25 -13.75 35.23 -38.10
N LYS A 26 -13.30 35.33 -39.36
CA LYS A 26 -12.34 34.37 -39.92
C LYS A 26 -10.96 34.49 -39.28
N THR A 27 -10.50 35.71 -39.02
CA THR A 27 -9.21 35.95 -38.33
C THR A 27 -9.28 35.55 -36.86
N SER A 28 -10.41 35.75 -36.18
CA SER A 28 -10.62 35.29 -34.80
C SER A 28 -10.70 33.75 -34.70
N MET A 29 -11.39 33.05 -35.61
CA MET A 29 -11.38 31.57 -35.66
C MET A 29 -9.99 30.99 -35.96
N VAL A 30 -9.22 31.62 -36.85
CA VAL A 30 -7.85 31.18 -37.17
C VAL A 30 -6.88 31.47 -36.01
N GLN A 31 -7.06 32.58 -35.30
CA GLN A 31 -6.29 32.86 -34.08
C GLN A 31 -6.67 31.91 -32.95
N ASN A 32 -7.96 31.61 -32.74
CA ASN A 32 -8.42 30.68 -31.72
C ASN A 32 -7.96 29.24 -31.99
N SER A 33 -7.95 28.79 -33.25
CA SER A 33 -7.41 27.47 -33.62
C SER A 33 -5.89 27.39 -33.49
N LYS A 34 -5.16 28.48 -33.77
CA LYS A 34 -3.71 28.57 -33.50
C LYS A 34 -3.40 28.62 -32.00
N LEU A 35 -4.25 29.25 -31.19
CA LEU A 35 -4.14 29.28 -29.73
C LEU A 35 -4.39 27.89 -29.12
N ASP A 36 -5.37 27.17 -29.66
CA ASP A 36 -5.66 25.78 -29.27
C ASP A 36 -4.50 24.83 -29.67
N GLU A 37 -3.91 25.01 -30.85
CA GLU A 37 -2.72 24.26 -31.28
C GLU A 37 -1.46 24.58 -30.46
N SER A 38 -1.27 25.84 -30.05
CA SER A 38 -0.14 26.21 -29.19
C SER A 38 -0.32 25.66 -27.76
N MET A 39 -1.54 25.68 -27.23
CA MET A 39 -1.88 25.04 -25.96
C MET A 39 -1.65 23.52 -26.00
N LYS A 40 -2.11 22.84 -27.07
CA LYS A 40 -1.86 21.40 -27.27
C LYS A 40 -0.37 21.07 -27.31
N ARG A 41 0.43 21.86 -28.03
CA ARG A 41 1.90 21.68 -28.06
C ARG A 41 2.55 21.90 -26.71
N GLN A 42 2.07 22.88 -25.94
CA GLN A 42 2.56 23.13 -24.59
C GLN A 42 2.24 21.95 -23.64
N ILE A 43 1.03 21.40 -23.71
CA ILE A 43 0.62 20.22 -22.95
C ILE A 43 1.47 18.99 -23.36
N ILE A 44 1.70 18.80 -24.66
CA ILE A 44 2.56 17.71 -25.16
C ILE A 44 4.01 17.89 -24.70
N PHE A 45 4.51 19.13 -24.65
CA PHE A 45 5.86 19.41 -24.17
C PHE A 45 5.99 19.14 -22.66
N GLN A 46 5.02 19.60 -21.86
CA GLN A 46 4.97 19.37 -20.42
C GLN A 46 4.90 17.88 -20.10
N THR A 47 3.98 17.14 -20.74
CA THR A 47 3.86 15.69 -20.57
C THR A 47 5.13 14.94 -20.97
N LYS A 48 5.83 15.37 -22.04
CA LYS A 48 7.12 14.78 -22.43
C LYS A 48 8.23 14.99 -21.41
N GLU A 49 8.34 16.19 -20.82
CA GLU A 49 9.32 16.43 -19.76
C GLU A 49 8.98 15.66 -18.49
N GLU A 50 7.70 15.60 -18.10
CA GLU A 50 7.25 14.78 -16.96
C GLU A 50 7.62 13.30 -17.14
N ILE A 51 7.39 12.72 -18.34
CA ILE A 51 7.80 11.34 -18.65
C ILE A 51 9.31 11.17 -18.56
N ARG A 52 10.10 12.17 -19.01
CA ARG A 52 11.57 12.12 -18.96
C ARG A 52 12.09 12.19 -17.53
N GLU A 53 11.52 13.05 -16.70
CA GLU A 53 11.84 13.12 -15.28
C GLU A 53 11.48 11.83 -14.56
N MET A 54 10.29 11.28 -14.84
CA MET A 54 9.90 9.97 -14.31
C MET A 54 10.89 8.88 -14.69
N HIS A 55 11.32 8.80 -15.95
CA HIS A 55 12.33 7.83 -16.39
C HIS A 55 13.67 7.99 -15.64
N ARG A 56 14.14 9.23 -15.45
CA ARG A 56 15.34 9.52 -14.64
C ARG A 56 15.20 9.05 -13.19
N THR A 57 14.04 9.29 -12.56
CA THR A 57 13.79 8.85 -11.18
C THR A 57 13.75 7.33 -11.07
N CYS A 58 13.15 6.64 -12.04
CA CYS A 58 13.09 5.17 -12.09
C CYS A 58 14.48 4.52 -12.26
N TYR A 59 15.46 5.23 -12.82
CA TYR A 59 16.84 4.75 -12.89
C TYR A 59 17.67 5.08 -11.64
N ARG A 60 17.50 6.30 -11.10
CA ARG A 60 18.27 6.79 -9.94
C ARG A 60 17.92 6.10 -8.62
N ILE A 61 16.63 5.82 -8.40
CA ILE A 61 16.15 5.26 -7.13
C ILE A 61 16.67 3.83 -6.89
N PRO A 62 16.61 2.90 -7.86
CA PRO A 62 17.18 1.55 -7.69
C PRO A 62 18.68 1.56 -7.36
N LEU A 63 19.47 2.40 -8.03
CA LEU A 63 20.90 2.57 -7.75
C LEU A 63 21.14 3.05 -6.31
N ALA A 64 20.35 4.03 -5.86
CA ALA A 64 20.43 4.51 -4.48
C ALA A 64 20.02 3.44 -3.46
N ILE A 65 19.07 2.56 -3.80
CA ILE A 65 18.69 1.43 -2.93
C ILE A 65 19.85 0.42 -2.85
N GLU A 66 20.52 0.11 -3.96
CA GLU A 66 21.66 -0.81 -4.01
C GLU A 66 22.81 -0.32 -3.13
N GLU A 67 23.19 0.95 -3.24
CA GLU A 67 24.21 1.57 -2.38
C GLU A 67 23.85 1.46 -0.88
N LYS A 68 22.57 1.66 -0.54
CA LYS A 68 22.10 1.55 0.84
C LYS A 68 22.08 0.10 1.35
N LEU A 69 21.87 -0.88 0.47
CA LEU A 69 21.97 -2.29 0.83
C LEU A 69 23.43 -2.69 1.11
N ASP A 70 24.39 -2.20 0.32
CA ASP A 70 25.82 -2.40 0.56
C ASP A 70 26.26 -1.81 1.91
N GLU A 71 25.77 -0.60 2.23
CA GLU A 71 26.00 0.01 3.55
C GLU A 71 25.43 -0.85 4.70
N ILE A 72 24.22 -1.40 4.54
CA ILE A 72 23.59 -2.27 5.54
C ILE A 72 24.41 -3.55 5.72
N ASP A 73 24.90 -4.15 4.65
CA ASP A 73 25.68 -5.37 4.71
C ASP A 73 27.04 -5.13 5.40
N LEU A 74 27.70 -4.00 5.12
CA LEU A 74 28.91 -3.60 5.85
C LEU A 74 28.64 -3.41 7.35
N LEU A 75 27.54 -2.73 7.71
CA LEU A 75 27.15 -2.53 9.11
C LEU A 75 26.78 -3.85 9.80
N ARG A 76 26.19 -4.80 9.07
CA ARG A 76 25.85 -6.14 9.57
C ARG A 76 27.11 -6.96 9.83
N CYS A 77 28.13 -6.86 8.98
CA CYS A 77 29.45 -7.47 9.21
C CYS A 77 30.10 -6.90 10.49
N GLN A 78 30.15 -5.58 10.63
CA GLN A 78 30.67 -4.93 11.85
C GLN A 78 29.88 -5.33 13.10
N TRP A 79 28.55 -5.44 13.00
CA TRP A 79 27.70 -5.88 14.10
C TRP A 79 28.03 -7.30 14.54
N ARG A 80 28.27 -8.22 13.59
CA ARG A 80 28.63 -9.61 13.87
C ARG A 80 29.97 -9.72 14.59
N ASP A 81 30.98 -8.98 14.14
CA ASP A 81 32.30 -8.95 14.80
C ASP A 81 32.22 -8.44 16.24
N LEU A 82 31.42 -7.39 16.47
CA LEU A 82 31.20 -6.82 17.81
C LEU A 82 30.35 -7.73 18.70
N ALA A 83 29.41 -8.49 18.14
CA ALA A 83 28.57 -9.44 18.86
C ALA A 83 29.39 -10.64 19.36
N ASP A 84 30.30 -11.17 18.53
CA ASP A 84 31.23 -12.23 18.90
C ASP A 84 32.17 -11.81 20.05
N GLU A 85 32.54 -10.52 20.12
CA GLU A 85 33.26 -9.98 21.29
C GLU A 85 32.34 -9.86 22.52
N ASP A 86 31.12 -9.32 22.40
CA ASP A 86 30.19 -9.22 23.56
C ASP A 86 29.89 -10.60 24.17
N GLU A 87 29.72 -11.62 23.34
CA GLU A 87 29.51 -13.01 23.77
C GLU A 87 30.73 -13.56 24.53
N ARG A 88 31.95 -13.31 24.04
CA ARG A 88 33.18 -13.66 24.77
C ARG A 88 33.27 -12.98 26.13
N TYR A 89 32.96 -11.68 26.21
CA TYR A 89 32.92 -10.98 27.50
C TYR A 89 31.82 -11.55 28.42
N LYS A 90 30.67 -11.93 27.88
CA LYS A 90 29.56 -12.54 28.63
C LYS A 90 29.96 -13.86 29.25
N GLU A 91 30.50 -14.79 28.47
CA GLU A 91 30.96 -16.11 28.94
C GLU A 91 31.99 -15.97 30.06
N PHE A 92 32.94 -15.04 29.91
CA PHE A 92 33.98 -14.82 30.90
C PHE A 92 33.43 -14.21 32.21
N ILE A 93 32.50 -13.26 32.11
CA ILE A 93 31.79 -12.69 33.26
C ILE A 93 30.98 -13.77 33.99
N ASP A 94 30.24 -14.61 33.26
CA ASP A 94 29.40 -15.66 33.83
C ASP A 94 30.26 -16.77 34.45
N GLY A 95 31.40 -17.09 33.83
CA GLY A 95 32.42 -17.96 34.40
C GLY A 95 32.98 -17.44 35.73
N LYS A 96 33.36 -16.16 35.82
CA LYS A 96 33.84 -15.54 37.08
C LYS A 96 32.75 -15.49 38.15
N LYS A 97 31.50 -15.12 37.81
CA LYS A 97 30.37 -15.17 38.74
C LYS A 97 30.12 -16.58 39.28
N ASN A 98 30.10 -17.58 38.39
CA ASN A 98 29.88 -18.97 38.79
C ASN A 98 30.99 -19.49 39.71
N LYS A 99 32.26 -19.09 39.50
CA LYS A 99 33.36 -19.41 40.42
C LYS A 99 33.15 -18.80 41.81
N ILE A 100 32.77 -17.52 41.88
CA ILE A 100 32.47 -16.82 43.14
C ILE A 100 31.32 -17.50 43.89
N VAL A 101 30.22 -17.80 43.19
CA VAL A 101 29.04 -18.49 43.75
C VAL A 101 29.42 -19.87 44.29
N ARG A 102 30.19 -20.66 43.53
CA ARG A 102 30.68 -21.98 43.99
C ARG A 102 31.61 -21.88 45.19
N GLN A 103 32.40 -20.83 45.30
CA GLN A 103 33.29 -20.60 46.44
C GLN A 103 32.51 -20.22 47.71
N ALA A 104 31.52 -19.33 47.58
CA ALA A 104 30.62 -18.98 48.67
C ALA A 104 29.79 -20.19 49.15
N LEU A 105 29.28 -21.01 48.22
CA LEU A 105 28.56 -22.25 48.55
C LEU A 105 29.45 -23.29 49.25
N ARG A 106 30.77 -23.27 49.03
CA ARG A 106 31.71 -24.15 49.73
C ARG A 106 32.02 -23.67 51.14
N GLN A 107 32.09 -22.35 51.37
CA GLN A 107 32.31 -21.78 52.70
C GLN A 107 31.10 -21.92 53.63
N HIS A 108 29.89 -22.08 53.08
CA HIS A 108 28.66 -22.35 53.85
C HIS A 108 28.32 -23.86 54.00
N ARG A 109 29.21 -24.77 53.59
CA ARG A 109 28.92 -26.22 53.57
C ARG A 109 29.21 -26.96 54.88
N ASP A 110 29.73 -26.29 55.90
CA ASP A 110 30.04 -26.89 57.22
C ASP A 110 28.88 -26.81 58.23
N GLY A 111 27.63 -26.73 57.77
CA GLY A 111 26.49 -26.73 58.71
C GLY A 111 25.11 -26.62 58.07
N PHE A 112 24.83 -27.35 56.99
CA PHE A 112 23.51 -27.32 56.37
C PHE A 112 22.89 -28.72 56.34
N GLU A 113 21.99 -28.96 57.30
CA GLU A 113 21.01 -30.05 57.23
C GLU A 113 20.25 -29.94 55.89
N PHE A 114 19.90 -31.09 55.32
CA PHE A 114 19.15 -31.18 54.06
C PHE A 114 17.69 -30.73 54.29
N GLY A 115 17.51 -29.43 54.50
CA GLY A 115 16.21 -28.77 54.54
C GLY A 115 15.56 -28.92 53.17
N THR A 116 14.38 -29.51 53.17
CA THR A 116 13.53 -29.71 52.00
C THR A 116 13.58 -28.49 51.08
N PHE A 117 14.08 -28.69 49.86
CA PHE A 117 14.03 -27.71 48.79
C PHE A 117 12.57 -27.44 48.49
N GLN A 118 12.00 -26.42 49.12
CA GLN A 118 10.66 -25.95 48.82
C GLN A 118 10.75 -25.24 47.46
N LYS A 119 10.54 -26.03 46.40
CA LYS A 119 10.51 -25.55 45.02
C LYS A 119 9.44 -24.46 44.95
N LYS A 120 9.84 -23.26 44.51
CA LYS A 120 8.91 -22.21 44.09
C LYS A 120 7.91 -22.81 43.10
N SER A 121 6.65 -22.44 43.27
CA SER A 121 5.46 -22.95 42.57
C SER A 121 5.44 -22.79 41.05
N ASP A 122 6.46 -22.15 40.46
CA ASP A 122 6.39 -21.64 39.08
C ASP A 122 7.35 -22.37 38.12
N ASP A 123 8.07 -23.40 38.60
CA ASP A 123 9.05 -24.15 37.82
C ASP A 123 8.37 -25.29 37.03
N LEU A 124 7.56 -24.91 36.04
CA LEU A 124 7.03 -25.81 35.01
C LEU A 124 8.21 -26.38 34.20
N CYS A 125 8.25 -27.70 33.97
CA CYS A 125 9.31 -28.36 33.19
C CYS A 125 9.57 -27.63 31.86
N SER A 126 10.84 -27.46 31.51
CA SER A 126 11.24 -26.63 30.37
C SER A 126 10.98 -27.30 29.03
N SER A 127 10.84 -28.63 29.02
CA SER A 127 10.48 -29.43 27.85
C SER A 127 9.71 -30.71 28.21
N GLU A 128 9.01 -31.30 27.25
CA GLU A 128 8.30 -32.58 27.37
C GLU A 128 9.26 -33.72 27.74
N LYS A 129 10.50 -33.68 27.24
CA LYS A 129 11.55 -34.65 27.58
C LYS A 129 11.95 -34.57 29.05
N GLU A 130 12.05 -33.37 29.59
CA GLU A 130 12.35 -33.14 31.00
C GLU A 130 11.18 -33.59 31.90
N LEU A 131 9.94 -33.29 31.48
CA LEU A 131 8.72 -33.74 32.17
C LEU A 131 8.63 -35.27 32.23
N ASN A 132 8.82 -35.96 31.11
CA ASN A 132 8.80 -37.43 31.03
C ASN A 132 9.92 -38.05 31.89
N SER A 133 11.11 -37.48 31.88
CA SER A 133 12.22 -37.96 32.72
C SER A 133 11.89 -37.86 34.21
N ARG A 134 11.25 -36.76 34.62
CA ARG A 134 10.82 -36.53 36.00
C ARG A 134 9.69 -37.46 36.41
N MET A 135 8.70 -37.68 35.54
CA MET A 135 7.63 -38.66 35.76
C MET A 135 8.20 -40.07 35.92
N CYS A 136 9.08 -40.51 35.02
CA CYS A 136 9.73 -41.82 35.11
C CYS A 136 10.49 -42.03 36.43
N ASN A 137 11.17 -40.99 36.92
CA ASN A 137 11.86 -41.03 38.20
C ASN A 137 10.88 -41.21 39.39
N LEU A 138 9.76 -40.47 39.39
CA LEU A 138 8.73 -40.58 40.43
C LEU A 138 7.99 -41.92 40.40
N TYR A 139 7.67 -42.44 39.21
CA TYR A 139 7.11 -43.78 39.03
C TYR A 139 8.06 -44.86 39.54
N TYR A 140 9.36 -44.75 39.25
CA TYR A 140 10.36 -45.67 39.76
C TYR A 140 10.39 -45.68 41.30
N ARG A 141 10.37 -44.50 41.92
CA ARG A 141 10.35 -44.35 43.39
C ARG A 141 9.10 -44.98 44.00
N THR A 142 7.94 -44.84 43.37
CA THR A 142 6.68 -45.44 43.84
C THR A 142 6.72 -46.98 43.83
N ARG A 143 7.49 -47.58 42.91
CA ARG A 143 7.64 -49.04 42.79
C ARG A 143 8.68 -49.64 43.74
N CYS A 144 9.53 -48.81 44.33
CA CYS A 144 10.42 -49.25 45.40
C CYS A 144 9.61 -49.45 46.68
N GLY A 145 9.27 -50.71 47.01
CA GLY A 145 8.44 -51.10 48.17
C GLY A 145 9.04 -50.84 49.57
N ARG A 146 9.86 -49.79 49.72
CA ARG A 146 10.43 -49.28 50.98
C ARG A 146 9.75 -47.99 51.46
N ASN A 147 8.79 -47.45 50.72
CA ASN A 147 8.13 -46.19 51.06
C ASN A 147 7.00 -46.41 52.07
N LYS A 148 6.80 -45.45 52.97
CA LYS A 148 5.62 -45.46 53.86
C LYS A 148 4.38 -45.07 53.06
N CYS A 149 3.19 -45.56 53.43
CA CYS A 149 1.92 -45.24 52.76
C CYS A 149 1.66 -43.72 52.62
N ALA A 150 2.15 -42.90 53.57
CA ALA A 150 2.07 -41.44 53.51
C ALA A 150 2.99 -40.82 52.43
N GLU A 151 4.14 -41.43 52.15
CA GLU A 151 5.08 -41.00 51.12
C GLU A 151 4.60 -41.41 49.73
N GLU A 152 4.02 -42.60 49.58
CA GLU A 152 3.39 -43.04 48.33
C GLU A 152 2.24 -42.13 47.93
N LYS A 153 1.38 -41.74 48.88
CA LYS A 153 0.31 -40.75 48.62
C LYS A 153 0.86 -39.40 48.15
N LYS A 154 1.98 -38.94 48.70
CA LYS A 154 2.64 -37.69 48.27
C LYS A 154 3.23 -37.82 46.86
N LEU A 155 3.88 -38.94 46.56
CA LEU A 155 4.44 -39.22 45.23
C LEU A 155 3.35 -39.30 44.16
N CYS A 156 2.22 -39.96 44.44
CA CYS A 156 1.08 -40.01 43.53
C CYS A 156 0.44 -38.63 43.31
N ALA A 157 0.38 -37.77 44.35
CA ALA A 157 -0.11 -36.40 44.21
C ALA A 157 0.81 -35.54 43.33
N GLU A 158 2.14 -35.68 43.45
CA GLU A 158 3.10 -34.98 42.60
C GLU A 158 3.04 -35.46 41.14
N ILE A 159 2.88 -36.77 40.91
CA ILE A 159 2.69 -37.32 39.55
C ILE A 159 1.44 -36.71 38.90
N LYS A 160 0.32 -36.65 39.63
CA LYS A 160 -0.92 -36.06 39.13
C LYS A 160 -0.78 -34.58 38.79
N GLN A 161 -0.11 -33.80 39.65
CA GLN A 161 0.17 -32.39 39.37
C GLN A 161 1.05 -32.19 38.13
N LEU A 162 2.05 -33.07 37.92
CA LEU A 162 2.90 -33.02 36.72
C LEU A 162 2.12 -33.40 35.46
N GLU A 163 1.24 -34.40 35.52
CA GLU A 163 0.35 -34.79 34.43
C GLU A 163 -0.62 -33.65 34.05
N ASP A 164 -1.20 -32.96 35.03
CA ASP A 164 -2.08 -31.80 34.81
C ASP A 164 -1.35 -30.63 34.10
N THR A 165 -0.01 -30.56 34.18
CA THR A 165 0.80 -29.55 33.50
C THR A 165 1.27 -29.93 32.09
N ARG A 166 1.03 -31.18 31.67
CA ARG A 166 1.59 -31.74 30.42
C ARG A 166 1.19 -30.96 29.17
N GLU A 167 -0.08 -30.60 29.05
CA GLU A 167 -0.59 -29.87 27.87
C GLU A 167 0.08 -28.50 27.72
N LYS A 168 0.31 -27.80 28.84
CA LYS A 168 0.99 -26.49 28.84
C LYS A 168 2.46 -26.60 28.43
N VAL A 169 3.14 -27.66 28.84
CA VAL A 169 4.55 -27.91 28.48
C VAL A 169 4.66 -28.28 26.99
N ILE A 170 3.77 -29.13 26.46
CA ILE A 170 3.73 -29.49 25.03
C ILE A 170 3.47 -28.25 24.16
N TYR A 171 2.52 -27.40 24.55
CA TYR A 171 2.23 -26.16 23.83
C TYR A 171 3.46 -25.23 23.80
N LYS A 172 4.14 -25.08 24.93
CA LYS A 172 5.37 -24.27 25.03
C LYS A 172 6.48 -24.84 24.15
N ASP A 173 6.72 -26.15 24.18
CA ASP A 173 7.75 -26.81 23.35
C ASP A 173 7.48 -26.67 21.86
N LYS A 174 6.22 -26.81 21.41
CA LYS A 174 5.83 -26.57 20.01
C LYS A 174 6.14 -25.16 19.55
N ILE A 175 5.86 -24.15 20.38
CA ILE A 175 6.20 -22.76 20.06
C ILE A 175 7.71 -22.58 19.93
N TYR A 176 8.50 -23.17 20.84
CA TYR A 176 9.96 -23.10 20.75
C TYR A 176 10.49 -23.81 19.49
N GLU A 177 9.95 -24.97 19.12
CA GLU A 177 10.29 -25.66 17.86
C GLU A 177 9.90 -24.87 16.61
N GLU A 178 8.70 -24.28 16.56
CA GLU A 178 8.29 -23.40 15.45
C GLU A 178 9.20 -22.17 15.34
N CYS A 179 9.57 -21.56 16.46
CA CYS A 179 10.51 -20.42 16.47
C CYS A 179 11.90 -20.83 15.96
N CYS A 180 12.37 -22.04 16.28
CA CYS A 180 13.64 -22.55 15.78
C CYS A 180 13.58 -22.91 14.29
N ASN A 181 12.45 -23.44 13.80
CA ASN A 181 12.28 -23.82 12.39
C ASN A 181 12.08 -22.60 11.48
N PHE A 182 11.39 -21.54 11.93
CA PHE A 182 11.27 -20.27 11.20
C PHE A 182 12.65 -19.64 10.90
N GLN A 183 13.65 -19.92 11.74
CA GLN A 183 15.02 -19.44 11.57
C GLN A 183 15.79 -20.20 10.46
N THR A 184 15.27 -21.33 9.98
CA THR A 184 15.91 -22.17 8.95
C THR A 184 15.39 -21.95 7.52
N GLU A 185 14.19 -21.40 7.34
CA GLU A 185 13.63 -21.11 6.00
C GLU A 185 14.12 -19.80 5.37
N VAL A 186 14.67 -18.88 6.18
CA VAL A 186 15.33 -17.68 5.65
C VAL A 186 16.76 -18.02 5.26
N THR A 187 16.93 -18.55 4.05
CA THR A 187 18.24 -18.72 3.42
C THR A 187 18.86 -17.35 3.15
N TRP A 188 19.60 -16.81 4.11
CA TRP A 188 20.48 -15.67 3.86
C TRP A 188 21.59 -16.09 2.89
N PRO A 189 21.99 -15.24 1.94
CA PRO A 189 23.16 -15.50 1.09
C PRO A 189 24.34 -15.91 1.96
N LYS A 190 24.97 -17.03 1.61
CA LYS A 190 26.10 -17.60 2.34
C LYS A 190 27.32 -16.72 2.09
N PHE A 191 27.43 -15.63 2.84
CA PHE A 191 28.60 -14.75 2.78
C PHE A 191 29.80 -15.49 3.35
N GLU A 192 30.77 -15.82 2.50
CA GLU A 192 32.01 -16.47 2.92
C GLU A 192 32.77 -15.56 3.88
N ARG A 193 33.24 -16.15 5.00
CA ARG A 193 33.94 -15.43 6.06
C ARG A 193 35.29 -14.95 5.53
N PRO A 194 35.59 -13.63 5.51
CA PRO A 194 36.98 -13.20 5.51
C PRO A 194 37.64 -13.69 6.80
N ALA A 195 38.83 -14.28 6.67
CA ALA A 195 39.56 -14.87 7.80
C ALA A 195 39.79 -13.84 8.93
N LYS A 196 39.56 -14.28 10.17
CA LYS A 196 39.67 -13.48 11.41
C LYS A 196 41.01 -12.76 11.51
N THR A 197 41.07 -11.47 11.19
CA THR A 197 42.29 -10.64 11.35
C THR A 197 42.28 -9.77 12.61
N PHE A 198 41.16 -9.60 13.32
CA PHE A 198 41.17 -8.91 14.61
C PHE A 198 41.43 -9.88 15.77
N ARG A 199 42.70 -10.27 15.91
CA ARG A 199 43.20 -11.01 17.08
C ARG A 199 43.94 -10.04 18.00
N ASN A 200 43.25 -9.04 18.53
CA ASN A 200 43.78 -8.30 19.67
C ASN A 200 43.69 -9.23 20.90
N LYS A 201 44.79 -9.90 21.19
CA LYS A 201 45.03 -10.70 22.40
C LYS A 201 44.99 -9.78 23.63
N ILE A 202 43.81 -9.33 24.04
CA ILE A 202 43.63 -8.83 25.41
C ILE A 202 43.49 -10.08 26.26
N ASN A 203 44.43 -10.32 27.17
CA ASN A 203 44.34 -11.40 28.14
C ASN A 203 43.20 -11.09 29.12
N LEU A 204 41.98 -11.51 28.77
CA LEU A 204 40.76 -11.35 29.57
C LEU A 204 40.90 -12.01 30.96
N GLU A 205 41.78 -13.01 31.07
CA GLU A 205 42.08 -13.76 32.28
C GLU A 205 42.44 -12.85 33.47
N ASP A 206 43.27 -11.84 33.21
CA ASP A 206 43.84 -10.94 34.22
C ASP A 206 42.91 -9.77 34.61
N MET A 207 41.76 -9.59 33.94
CA MET A 207 40.88 -8.44 34.16
C MET A 207 39.89 -8.64 35.31
N ASP A 208 39.77 -7.63 36.19
CA ASP A 208 38.74 -7.59 37.25
C ASP A 208 37.29 -7.57 36.67
N LEU A 209 36.34 -8.16 37.42
CA LEU A 209 34.92 -8.31 37.04
C LEU A 209 34.27 -6.96 36.69
N ASN A 210 34.63 -5.90 37.42
CA ASN A 210 34.11 -4.56 37.16
C ASN A 210 34.66 -3.97 35.86
N LYS A 211 35.93 -4.21 35.54
CA LYS A 211 36.54 -3.79 34.27
C LYS A 211 35.92 -4.52 33.09
N LEU A 212 35.66 -5.82 33.23
CA LEU A 212 34.96 -6.63 32.22
C LEU A 212 33.53 -6.15 31.97
N LYS A 213 32.77 -5.82 33.02
CA LYS A 213 31.41 -5.25 32.90
C LYS A 213 31.43 -3.90 32.16
N ARG A 214 32.38 -3.03 32.47
CA ARG A 214 32.53 -1.72 31.80
C ARG A 214 32.92 -1.88 30.33
N ALA A 215 33.89 -2.75 30.03
CA ALA A 215 34.26 -3.07 28.65
C ALA A 215 33.05 -3.58 27.85
N ARG A 216 32.30 -4.52 28.42
CA ARG A 216 31.08 -5.05 27.82
C ARG A 216 29.99 -3.98 27.58
N GLN A 217 29.82 -3.04 28.51
CA GLN A 217 28.87 -1.92 28.31
C GLN A 217 29.22 -1.07 27.09
N VAL A 218 30.51 -0.87 26.78
CA VAL A 218 30.95 -0.14 25.59
C VAL A 218 30.58 -0.89 24.31
N TYR A 219 30.79 -2.21 24.27
CA TYR A 219 30.35 -3.05 23.14
C TYR A 219 28.83 -3.03 22.99
N GLY A 220 28.07 -3.15 24.08
CA GLY A 220 26.61 -3.07 24.08
C GLY A 220 26.07 -1.73 23.56
N ALA A 221 26.70 -0.61 23.92
CA ALA A 221 26.33 0.72 23.40
C ALA A 221 26.59 0.83 21.89
N ARG A 222 27.72 0.30 21.41
CA ARG A 222 28.07 0.29 19.98
C ARG A 222 27.14 -0.61 19.16
N LEU A 223 26.75 -1.77 19.70
CA LEU A 223 25.76 -2.66 19.09
C LEU A 223 24.38 -2.01 18.99
N LYS A 224 23.97 -1.25 20.00
CA LYS A 224 22.72 -0.47 19.98
C LYS A 224 22.75 0.61 18.90
N TYR A 225 23.84 1.36 18.79
CA TYR A 225 24.03 2.37 17.75
C TYR A 225 23.93 1.77 16.34
N LEU A 226 24.64 0.68 16.06
CA LEU A 226 24.60 -0.01 14.77
C LEU A 226 23.19 -0.52 14.43
N ARG A 227 22.45 -1.04 15.42
CA ARG A 227 21.06 -1.46 15.25
C ARG A 227 20.14 -0.31 14.83
N GLU A 228 20.25 0.84 15.50
CA GLU A 228 19.44 2.01 15.13
C GLU A 228 19.81 2.56 13.75
N LYS A 229 21.11 2.55 13.39
CA LYS A 229 21.55 2.97 12.05
C LYS A 229 20.98 2.07 10.95
N VAL A 230 21.03 0.75 11.13
CA VAL A 230 20.42 -0.22 10.19
C VAL A 230 18.89 -0.02 10.11
N LYS A 231 18.24 0.31 11.23
CA LYS A 231 16.80 0.62 11.25
C LYS A 231 16.48 1.89 10.46
N SER A 232 17.29 2.94 10.58
CA SER A 232 17.16 4.19 9.79
C SER A 232 17.30 3.92 8.30
N LEU A 233 18.35 3.22 7.88
CA LEU A 233 18.59 2.89 6.47
C LEU A 233 17.45 2.04 5.87
N ASN A 234 16.92 1.07 6.63
CA ASN A 234 15.76 0.31 6.19
C ASN A 234 14.50 1.18 6.02
N ASN A 235 14.29 2.18 6.86
CA ASN A 235 13.18 3.12 6.69
C ASN A 235 13.37 3.99 5.43
N GLU A 236 14.59 4.47 5.16
CA GLU A 236 14.92 5.20 3.94
C GLU A 236 14.67 4.35 2.68
N ILE A 237 15.10 3.09 2.68
CA ILE A 237 14.82 2.14 1.58
C ILE A 237 13.32 1.96 1.39
N ARG A 238 12.52 1.83 2.47
CA ARG A 238 11.05 1.73 2.34
C ARG A 238 10.44 2.96 1.71
N VAL A 239 10.92 4.16 2.06
CA VAL A 239 10.45 5.42 1.44
C VAL A 239 10.81 5.46 -0.04
N LEU A 240 12.06 5.12 -0.39
CA LEU A 240 12.52 5.06 -1.79
C LEU A 240 11.75 4.01 -2.62
N GLN A 241 11.45 2.85 -2.04
CA GLN A 241 10.62 1.83 -2.70
C GLN A 241 9.19 2.32 -2.91
N ALA A 242 8.60 3.03 -1.94
CA ALA A 242 7.26 3.60 -2.08
C ALA A 242 7.21 4.65 -3.20
N THR A 243 8.19 5.54 -3.28
CA THR A 243 8.25 6.55 -4.36
C THR A 243 8.38 5.87 -5.72
N LEU A 244 9.24 4.84 -5.86
CA LEU A 244 9.37 4.05 -7.09
C LEU A 244 8.06 3.35 -7.49
N ILE A 245 7.31 2.79 -6.53
CA ILE A 245 6.01 2.16 -6.81
C ILE A 245 5.00 3.20 -7.30
N THR A 246 4.99 4.40 -6.72
CA THR A 246 4.07 5.45 -7.16
C THR A 246 4.40 5.98 -8.56
N THR A 247 5.69 6.15 -8.89
CA THR A 247 6.11 6.60 -10.22
C THR A 247 5.85 5.53 -11.27
N THR A 248 6.14 4.26 -10.99
CA THR A 248 5.83 3.15 -11.91
C THR A 248 4.34 2.94 -12.11
N LYS A 249 3.49 3.17 -11.09
CA LYS A 249 2.03 3.15 -11.26
C LYS A 249 1.56 4.29 -12.16
N LYS A 250 2.09 5.50 -11.97
CA LYS A 250 1.81 6.66 -12.83
C LYS A 250 2.24 6.40 -14.28
N SER A 251 3.40 5.77 -14.50
CA SER A 251 3.87 5.42 -15.84
C SER A 251 2.97 4.37 -16.49
N LYS A 252 2.63 3.30 -15.77
CA LYS A 252 1.72 2.26 -16.26
C LYS A 252 0.31 2.79 -16.56
N ALA A 253 -0.17 3.77 -15.79
CA ALA A 253 -1.46 4.41 -16.05
C ALA A 253 -1.43 5.27 -17.32
N ALA A 254 -0.32 5.98 -17.57
CA ALA A 254 -0.09 6.69 -18.82
C ALA A 254 0.11 5.74 -20.01
N GLU A 255 0.68 4.55 -19.76
CA GLU A 255 0.88 3.46 -20.72
C GLU A 255 -0.32 2.54 -20.89
N LYS A 256 -1.56 2.97 -20.61
CA LYS A 256 -2.77 2.34 -21.19
C LYS A 256 -2.86 2.55 -22.72
N SER A 257 -1.70 2.51 -23.37
CA SER A 257 -1.41 2.41 -24.77
C SER A 257 -1.70 0.99 -25.24
N PHE A 258 -2.16 0.85 -26.48
CA PHE A 258 -2.37 -0.45 -27.09
C PHE A 258 -1.01 -1.16 -27.26
N ASN A 259 -0.68 -2.09 -26.37
CA ASN A 259 0.56 -2.89 -26.42
C ASN A 259 0.66 -3.82 -27.64
N ASN A 260 -0.40 -3.91 -28.45
CA ASN A 260 -0.45 -4.70 -29.68
C ASN A 260 -0.90 -3.81 -30.85
N SER A 261 0.01 -3.60 -31.82
CA SER A 261 -0.25 -2.81 -33.03
C SER A 261 -1.45 -3.34 -33.82
N ARG A 262 -1.68 -4.65 -33.89
CA ARG A 262 -2.86 -5.23 -34.58
C ARG A 262 -4.17 -4.85 -33.89
N SER A 263 -4.18 -4.83 -32.55
CA SER A 263 -5.35 -4.40 -31.78
C SER A 263 -5.63 -2.91 -31.97
N LEU A 264 -4.59 -2.08 -32.09
CA LEU A 264 -4.72 -0.65 -32.38
C LEU A 264 -5.35 -0.44 -33.77
N HIS A 265 -4.80 -1.09 -34.81
CA HIS A 265 -5.33 -0.96 -36.17
C HIS A 265 -6.77 -1.49 -36.28
N PHE A 266 -7.08 -2.61 -35.61
CA PHE A 266 -8.44 -3.12 -35.54
C PHE A 266 -9.39 -2.11 -34.86
N PHE A 267 -8.98 -1.51 -33.74
CA PHE A 267 -9.80 -0.50 -33.06
C PHE A 267 -10.03 0.75 -33.93
N LEU A 268 -8.98 1.25 -34.59
CA LEU A 268 -9.07 2.40 -35.49
C LEU A 268 -10.01 2.15 -36.68
N ALA A 269 -10.07 0.93 -37.19
CA ALA A 269 -11.00 0.56 -38.26
C ALA A 269 -12.41 0.31 -37.72
N ALA A 270 -12.56 -0.43 -36.62
CA ALA A 270 -13.85 -0.84 -36.08
C ALA A 270 -14.65 0.34 -35.51
N TRP A 271 -13.99 1.29 -34.86
CA TRP A 271 -14.65 2.42 -34.20
C TRP A 271 -15.55 3.26 -35.14
N PRO A 272 -15.04 3.82 -36.25
CA PRO A 272 -15.89 4.57 -37.18
C PRO A 272 -16.90 3.68 -37.90
N VAL A 273 -16.56 2.42 -38.21
CA VAL A 273 -17.45 1.49 -38.92
C VAL A 273 -18.71 1.19 -38.09
N VAL A 274 -18.53 0.88 -36.81
CA VAL A 274 -19.66 0.65 -35.89
C VAL A 274 -20.53 1.90 -35.77
N GLY A 275 -19.94 3.10 -35.70
CA GLY A 275 -20.69 4.36 -35.68
C GLY A 275 -21.55 4.57 -36.93
N ILE A 276 -21.00 4.30 -38.12
CA ILE A 276 -21.74 4.42 -39.39
C ILE A 276 -22.89 3.41 -39.45
N TRP A 277 -22.68 2.17 -38.98
CA TRP A 277 -23.76 1.18 -38.91
C TRP A 277 -24.92 1.65 -38.03
N PHE A 278 -24.64 2.24 -36.87
CA PHE A 278 -25.70 2.79 -36.01
C PHE A 278 -26.44 3.96 -36.65
N ILE A 279 -25.75 4.84 -37.40
CA ILE A 279 -26.42 5.93 -38.13
C ILE A 279 -27.34 5.35 -39.23
N ALA A 280 -26.86 4.37 -39.99
CA ALA A 280 -27.67 3.72 -41.02
C ALA A 280 -28.90 3.01 -40.42
N LEU A 281 -28.73 2.32 -39.29
CA LEU A 281 -29.84 1.69 -38.55
C LEU A 281 -30.79 2.74 -37.95
N GLY A 282 -30.28 3.87 -37.46
CA GLY A 282 -31.09 4.97 -36.95
C GLY A 282 -32.01 5.56 -38.02
N ILE A 283 -31.47 5.87 -39.20
CA ILE A 283 -32.28 6.35 -40.34
C ILE A 283 -33.30 5.29 -40.77
N SER A 284 -32.88 4.02 -40.84
CA SER A 284 -33.76 2.91 -41.25
C SER A 284 -34.93 2.70 -40.27
N THR A 285 -34.74 2.98 -38.98
CA THR A 285 -35.78 2.84 -37.95
C THR A 285 -36.70 4.05 -37.89
N MET A 286 -36.16 5.27 -38.02
CA MET A 286 -36.96 6.50 -38.13
C MET A 286 -37.86 6.51 -39.36
N ALA A 287 -37.46 5.82 -40.44
CA ALA A 287 -38.31 5.63 -41.62
C ALA A 287 -39.63 4.88 -41.32
N PHE A 288 -39.72 4.17 -40.20
CA PHE A 288 -40.93 3.50 -39.71
C PHE A 288 -41.53 4.20 -38.49
N TYR A 289 -41.35 5.53 -38.37
CA TYR A 289 -41.92 6.38 -37.31
C TYR A 289 -41.45 6.03 -35.88
N LEU A 290 -40.33 5.31 -35.75
CA LEU A 290 -39.63 5.15 -34.48
C LEU A 290 -38.64 6.30 -34.30
N ASN A 291 -39.13 7.41 -33.77
CA ASN A 291 -38.35 8.63 -33.60
C ASN A 291 -37.38 8.59 -32.43
N GLY A 292 -36.59 9.65 -32.32
CA GLY A 292 -35.78 9.93 -31.14
C GLY A 292 -36.62 10.14 -29.87
N PHE A 293 -35.92 10.28 -28.76
CA PHE A 293 -36.57 10.60 -27.48
C PHE A 293 -37.28 11.95 -27.54
N ASN A 294 -38.41 12.04 -26.84
CA ASN A 294 -39.20 13.24 -26.69
C ASN A 294 -39.35 13.53 -25.20
N PHE A 295 -38.73 14.60 -24.72
CA PHE A 295 -38.75 15.05 -23.33
C PHE A 295 -39.39 16.43 -23.18
N ASN A 296 -40.33 16.76 -24.08
CA ASN A 296 -41.08 18.00 -24.01
C ASN A 296 -41.80 18.15 -22.67
N GLN A 297 -41.54 19.26 -21.99
CA GLN A 297 -42.12 19.60 -20.69
C GLN A 297 -41.88 18.52 -19.60
N SER A 298 -40.82 17.72 -19.75
CA SER A 298 -40.53 16.59 -18.85
C SER A 298 -40.17 17.01 -17.41
N ALA A 299 -39.73 18.24 -17.20
CA ALA A 299 -39.41 18.77 -15.88
C ALA A 299 -40.51 19.72 -15.39
N VAL A 300 -41.06 19.43 -14.20
CA VAL A 300 -42.16 20.20 -13.59
C VAL A 300 -41.83 20.52 -12.14
N ASP A 301 -42.09 21.75 -11.71
CA ASP A 301 -41.96 22.18 -10.31
C ASP A 301 -43.11 21.61 -9.44
N SER A 302 -42.92 21.63 -8.12
CA SER A 302 -43.91 21.35 -7.08
C SER A 302 -45.26 22.07 -7.24
N GLN A 303 -45.29 23.18 -7.97
CA GLN A 303 -46.51 23.95 -8.29
C GLN A 303 -47.17 23.55 -9.62
N GLY A 304 -46.68 22.52 -10.31
CA GLY A 304 -47.18 22.09 -11.61
C GLY A 304 -46.73 22.98 -12.79
N ARG A 305 -45.70 23.82 -12.59
CA ARG A 305 -45.15 24.70 -13.64
C ARG A 305 -44.04 24.00 -14.40
N VAL A 306 -44.10 24.05 -15.73
CA VAL A 306 -43.06 23.48 -16.59
C VAL A 306 -41.76 24.27 -16.46
N ILE A 307 -40.66 23.55 -16.25
CA ILE A 307 -39.30 24.10 -16.25
C ILE A 307 -38.68 23.76 -17.61
N ASN A 308 -38.47 24.78 -18.44
CA ASN A 308 -37.89 24.59 -19.77
C ASN A 308 -36.46 24.02 -19.65
N THR A 309 -36.21 22.94 -20.39
CA THR A 309 -34.91 22.28 -20.56
C THR A 309 -34.32 22.58 -21.93
N TRP A 310 -33.13 22.04 -22.21
CA TRP A 310 -32.56 22.10 -23.56
C TRP A 310 -33.43 21.39 -24.60
N ASP A 311 -34.17 20.36 -24.22
CA ASP A 311 -35.08 19.65 -25.13
C ASP A 311 -36.23 20.55 -25.58
N ASP A 312 -36.80 21.34 -24.66
CA ASP A 312 -37.85 22.33 -25.00
C ASP A 312 -37.35 23.43 -25.94
N ILE A 313 -36.05 23.76 -25.90
CA ILE A 313 -35.43 24.70 -26.85
C ILE A 313 -35.28 24.05 -28.22
N ILE A 314 -34.85 22.79 -28.29
CA ILE A 314 -34.73 22.02 -29.53
C ILE A 314 -36.12 21.86 -30.17
N ASN A 315 -37.14 21.56 -29.39
CA ASN A 315 -38.51 21.44 -29.88
C ASN A 315 -39.03 22.75 -30.48
N ARG A 316 -38.70 23.92 -29.90
CA ARG A 316 -39.05 25.22 -30.52
C ARG A 316 -38.39 25.42 -31.87
N ALA A 317 -37.16 24.95 -32.05
CA ALA A 317 -36.48 24.99 -33.35
C ALA A 317 -37.14 24.03 -34.36
N ASN A 318 -37.50 22.82 -33.92
CA ASN A 318 -38.21 21.84 -34.74
C ASN A 318 -39.58 22.36 -35.21
N LEU A 319 -40.37 22.96 -34.32
CA LEU A 319 -41.64 23.61 -34.68
C LEU A 319 -41.46 24.71 -35.76
N GLY A 320 -40.36 25.48 -35.67
CA GLY A 320 -40.03 26.47 -36.69
C GLY A 320 -39.75 25.85 -38.07
N LEU A 321 -39.12 24.68 -38.10
CA LEU A 321 -38.88 23.93 -39.34
C LEU A 321 -40.17 23.30 -39.85
N GLU A 322 -40.96 22.65 -38.99
CA GLU A 322 -42.21 21.99 -39.35
C GLU A 322 -43.21 22.95 -40.01
N VAL A 323 -43.44 24.12 -39.40
CA VAL A 323 -44.40 25.11 -39.92
C VAL A 323 -43.92 25.74 -41.24
N MET A 324 -42.60 25.76 -41.50
CA MET A 324 -42.01 26.37 -42.69
C MET A 324 -41.64 25.36 -43.78
N HIS A 325 -41.59 24.07 -43.50
CA HIS A 325 -41.30 23.04 -44.49
C HIS A 325 -42.53 22.88 -45.40
N GLU A 326 -42.30 22.67 -46.70
CA GLU A 326 -43.37 22.40 -47.66
C GLU A 326 -44.58 23.36 -47.59
N ARG A 327 -44.31 24.67 -47.45
CA ARG A 327 -45.29 25.76 -47.14
C ARG A 327 -46.61 25.78 -47.92
N ASN A 328 -46.66 25.17 -49.10
CA ASN A 328 -47.84 25.14 -49.98
C ASN A 328 -48.39 23.71 -50.23
N ALA A 329 -47.84 22.68 -49.59
CA ALA A 329 -48.22 21.28 -49.83
C ALA A 329 -49.33 20.79 -48.87
N HIS A 330 -49.42 21.36 -47.68
CA HIS A 330 -50.34 20.90 -46.64
C HIS A 330 -51.67 21.68 -46.68
N ASN A 331 -52.77 20.96 -46.90
CA ASN A 331 -54.15 21.49 -46.80
C ASN A 331 -54.85 21.08 -45.49
N PHE A 332 -54.23 20.17 -44.72
CA PHE A 332 -54.74 19.65 -43.46
C PHE A 332 -53.76 20.02 -42.33
N PRO A 333 -54.26 20.21 -41.10
CA PRO A 333 -53.45 20.72 -39.99
C PRO A 333 -52.46 19.71 -39.40
N LEU A 334 -52.55 18.43 -39.77
CA LEU A 334 -51.68 17.37 -39.27
C LEU A 334 -50.99 16.70 -40.44
N ASP A 335 -49.66 16.64 -40.37
CA ASP A 335 -48.88 15.83 -41.28
C ASP A 335 -48.68 14.43 -40.69
N LEU A 336 -49.54 13.49 -41.10
CA LEU A 336 -49.52 12.11 -40.63
C LEU A 336 -48.48 11.25 -41.38
N ALA A 337 -47.88 11.79 -42.44
CA ALA A 337 -46.84 11.12 -43.21
C ALA A 337 -45.45 11.64 -42.84
N ALA A 338 -45.34 12.85 -42.28
CA ALA A 338 -44.11 13.36 -41.69
C ALA A 338 -43.80 12.71 -40.34
N VAL A 339 -42.52 12.85 -39.99
CA VAL A 339 -41.81 12.05 -39.02
C VAL A 339 -42.37 12.18 -37.60
N GLU A 340 -43.08 13.22 -37.18
CA GLU A 340 -43.53 13.38 -35.79
C GLU A 340 -45.05 13.34 -35.57
N ALA A 341 -45.48 12.51 -34.60
CA ALA A 341 -46.84 12.56 -34.08
C ALA A 341 -46.98 13.73 -33.09
N PRO A 342 -48.09 14.49 -33.12
CA PRO A 342 -48.30 15.60 -32.21
C PRO A 342 -48.30 15.11 -30.76
N SER A 343 -47.51 15.75 -29.91
CA SER A 343 -47.62 15.60 -28.46
C SER A 343 -49.01 16.06 -28.02
N THR A 344 -49.89 15.09 -27.77
CA THR A 344 -51.18 15.37 -27.16
C THR A 344 -50.92 15.55 -25.67
N ASN A 345 -50.92 16.81 -25.23
CA ASN A 345 -50.98 17.14 -23.81
C ASN A 345 -52.29 16.57 -23.25
N GLY A 346 -52.18 15.56 -22.39
CA GLY A 346 -53.27 15.03 -21.58
C GLY A 346 -53.42 15.80 -20.27
#